data_AF-A0A3N5WCG2-F1
#
_entry.id   AF-A0A3N5WCG2-F1
#
_cell.length_a   1.000
_cell.length_b   1.000
_cell.length_c   1.000
_cell.angle_alpha   90.00
_cell.angle_beta   90.00
_cell.angle_gamma   90.00
#
_symmetry.space_group_name_H-M   'P 1'
#
loop_
_entity.id
_entity.type
_entity.pdbx_description
1 polymer ?
#
loop_
_entity_poly.entity_id
_entity_poly.type
_entity_poly.pdbx_seq_one_letter_code
_entity_poly.pdbx_strand_id
1 'polypeptide(L)'
;MKGGQEIIAVFMDRDGTICEEVGYLSSPAQIRLIPGAGEAIRLLNERGIKAVVITNQSGIARGFFSEERLDEIHRELFRQLRA
;
A
#
# COMPACT_ATOMS: atom_id res chain seq x y z
N MET A 1 -1.02 -25.39 27.60
CA MET A 1 -0.56 -24.09 27.08
C MET A 1 -0.78 -24.11 25.58
N LYS A 2 -1.70 -23.31 25.01
CA LYS A 2 -1.78 -23.17 23.55
C LYS A 2 -0.61 -22.29 23.14
N GLY A 3 0.33 -22.84 22.38
CA GLY A 3 1.41 -22.06 21.78
C GLY A 3 0.81 -20.95 20.93
N GLY A 4 1.10 -19.70 21.27
CA GLY A 4 0.71 -18.56 20.43
C GLY A 4 1.39 -18.74 19.07
N GLN A 5 0.62 -18.67 18.00
CA GLN A 5 1.18 -18.73 16.65
C GLN A 5 2.03 -17.48 16.44
N GLU A 6 3.32 -17.64 16.11
CA GLU A 6 4.16 -16.52 15.71
C GLU A 6 3.61 -15.91 14.42
N ILE A 7 3.35 -14.61 14.44
CA ILE A 7 2.89 -13.86 13.27
C ILE A 7 4.09 -13.09 12.73
N ILE A 8 4.50 -13.42 11.51
CA ILE A 8 5.51 -12.67 10.77
C ILE A 8 4.82 -11.61 9.93
N ALA A 9 5.35 -10.39 9.94
CA ALA A 9 4.87 -9.29 9.13
C ALA A 9 6.03 -8.60 8.38
N VAL A 10 5.73 -8.12 7.19
CA VAL A 10 6.62 -7.26 6.39
C VAL A 10 5.94 -5.91 6.26
N PHE A 11 6.61 -4.88 6.75
CA PHE A 11 6.17 -3.49 6.68
C PHE A 11 6.78 -2.83 5.46
N MET A 12 5.94 -2.16 4.66
CA MET A 12 6.33 -1.57 3.38
C MET A 12 5.80 -0.15 3.29
N ASP A 13 6.60 0.74 2.71
CA ASP A 13 6.11 2.04 2.27
C ASP A 13 5.18 1.88 1.05
N ARG A 14 4.40 2.91 0.73
CA ARG A 14 3.51 2.94 -0.43
C ARG A 14 4.18 3.58 -1.64
N ASP A 15 4.55 4.85 -1.52
CA ASP A 15 5.05 5.67 -2.62
C ASP A 15 6.55 5.39 -2.84
N GLY A 16 6.96 5.11 -4.08
CA GLY A 16 8.33 4.66 -4.41
C GLY A 16 8.66 3.22 -4.00
N THR A 17 7.74 2.49 -3.37
CA THR A 17 7.94 1.08 -2.95
C THR A 17 6.90 0.13 -3.56
N ILE A 18 5.61 0.42 -3.38
CA ILE A 18 4.52 -0.38 -3.97
C ILE A 18 4.04 0.26 -5.28
N CYS A 19 3.85 1.58 -5.28
CA CYS A 19 3.55 2.36 -6.48
C CYS A 19 4.64 3.39 -6.77
N GLU A 20 4.71 3.87 -8.00
CA GLU A 20 5.67 4.91 -8.42
C GLU A 20 5.52 6.19 -7.58
N GLU A 21 6.65 6.83 -7.27
CA GLU A 21 6.68 8.13 -6.60
C GLU A 21 6.38 9.25 -7.61
N VAL A 22 5.43 10.13 -7.27
CA VAL A 22 4.95 11.23 -8.12
C VAL A 22 4.90 12.58 -7.38
N GLY A 23 5.54 12.67 -6.22
CA GLY A 23 5.57 13.82 -5.32
C GLY A 23 4.34 13.84 -4.40
N TYR A 24 3.19 14.25 -4.95
CA TYR A 24 1.90 14.21 -4.24
C TYR A 24 0.90 13.41 -5.05
N LEU A 25 0.85 12.11 -4.75
CA LEU A 25 -0.15 11.21 -5.31
C LEU A 25 -1.53 11.64 -4.78
N SER A 26 -2.27 12.36 -5.63
CA SER A 26 -3.47 13.12 -5.27
C SER A 26 -4.70 12.71 -6.09
N SER A 27 -4.53 11.77 -7.01
CA SER A 27 -5.60 11.18 -7.81
C SER A 27 -5.39 9.67 -7.99
N PRO A 28 -6.46 8.84 -7.91
CA PRO A 28 -6.39 7.41 -8.18
C PRO A 28 -5.78 7.07 -9.55
N ALA A 29 -6.01 7.92 -10.56
CA ALA A 29 -5.51 7.71 -11.91
C ALA A 29 -3.97 7.72 -12.01
N GLN A 30 -3.29 8.25 -10.99
CA GLN A 30 -1.83 8.30 -10.91
C GLN A 30 -1.21 7.01 -10.36
N ILE A 31 -2.01 6.07 -9.82
CA ILE A 31 -1.47 4.81 -9.30
C ILE A 31 -0.87 4.00 -10.45
N ARG A 32 0.43 3.73 -10.34
CA ARG A 32 1.19 2.82 -11.18
C ARG A 32 1.99 1.90 -10.26
N LEU A 33 1.69 0.60 -10.26
CA LEU A 33 2.45 -0.36 -9.47
C LEU A 33 3.89 -0.45 -9.98
N ILE A 34 4.83 -0.50 -9.06
CA ILE A 34 6.22 -0.86 -9.39
C ILE A 34 6.22 -2.31 -9.90
N PRO A 35 6.92 -2.62 -11.01
CA PRO A 35 7.00 -3.98 -11.53
C PRO A 35 7.43 -4.99 -10.45
N GLY A 36 6.66 -6.06 -10.28
CA GLY A 36 6.90 -7.10 -9.28
C GLY A 36 6.39 -6.81 -7.87
N ALA A 37 5.97 -5.58 -7.54
CA ALA A 37 5.46 -5.26 -6.20
C ALA A 37 4.21 -6.06 -5.83
N GLY A 38 3.24 -6.17 -6.77
CA GLY A 38 2.04 -6.98 -6.58
C GLY A 38 2.36 -8.47 -6.41
N GLU A 39 3.31 -9.00 -7.18
CA GLU A 39 3.76 -10.39 -7.06
C GLU A 39 4.43 -10.68 -5.71
N ALA A 40 5.30 -9.77 -5.25
CA ALA A 40 5.93 -9.89 -3.94
C ALA A 40 4.90 -9.90 -2.80
N ILE A 41 3.92 -9.00 -2.84
CA ILE A 41 2.83 -8.94 -1.85
C ILE A 41 2.00 -10.23 -1.87
N ARG A 42 1.65 -10.73 -3.07
CA ARG A 42 0.95 -12.00 -3.24
C ARG A 42 1.73 -13.15 -2.60
N LEU A 43 3.03 -13.25 -2.86
CA LEU A 43 3.90 -14.29 -2.29
C LEU A 43 3.94 -14.22 -0.76
N LEU A 44 4.04 -13.03 -0.17
CA LEU A 44 3.96 -12.86 1.28
C LEU A 44 2.64 -13.40 1.84
N ASN A 45 1.53 -13.04 1.20
CA ASN A 45 0.19 -13.45 1.63
C ASN A 45 -0.01 -14.97 1.51
N GLU A 46 0.44 -15.59 0.42
CA GLU A 46 0.42 -17.04 0.21
C GLU A 46 1.24 -17.80 1.26
N ARG A 47 2.31 -17.20 1.79
CA ARG A 47 3.14 -17.76 2.87
C ARG A 47 2.60 -17.51 4.27
N GLY A 48 1.43 -16.87 4.41
CA GLY A 48 0.86 -16.50 5.70
C GLY A 48 1.58 -15.33 6.39
N ILE A 49 2.46 -14.62 5.68
CA ILE A 49 3.16 -13.43 6.17
C ILE A 49 2.26 -12.21 5.95
N LYS A 50 2.09 -11.39 6.99
CA LYS A 50 1.27 -10.17 6.92
C LYS A 50 2.01 -9.09 6.12
N ALA A 51 1.47 -8.71 4.97
CA ALA A 51 1.90 -7.51 4.26
C ALA A 51 1.21 -6.28 4.88
N VAL A 52 1.99 -5.36 5.46
CA VAL A 52 1.48 -4.16 6.12
C VAL A 52 2.02 -2.92 5.42
N VAL A 53 1.14 -2.07 4.90
CA VAL A 53 1.53 -0.78 4.32
C VAL A 53 1.58 0.27 5.43
N ILE A 54 2.70 0.99 5.52
CA ILE A 54 2.88 2.15 6.40
C ILE A 54 3.31 3.31 5.51
N THR A 55 2.51 4.38 5.47
CA THR A 55 2.81 5.52 4.60
C THR A 55 2.48 6.85 5.25
N ASN A 56 3.31 7.86 5.01
CA ASN A 56 3.07 9.22 5.48
C ASN A 56 2.33 10.03 4.42
N GLN A 57 1.10 10.44 4.70
CA GLN A 57 0.24 11.16 3.75
C GLN A 57 0.17 12.66 4.07
N SER A 58 1.35 13.28 4.06
CA SER A 58 1.54 14.67 4.48
C SER A 58 0.92 15.72 3.54
N GLY A 59 0.43 15.30 2.37
CA GLY A 59 -0.34 16.13 1.44
C GLY A 59 -1.72 16.54 1.99
N ILE A 60 -2.29 15.75 2.91
CA ILE A 60 -3.56 16.08 3.58
C ILE A 60 -3.38 17.33 4.46
N ALA A 61 -2.39 17.30 5.36
CA ALA A 61 -2.12 18.43 6.26
C ALA A 61 -1.72 19.71 5.52
N ARG A 62 -1.20 19.58 4.29
CA ARG A 62 -0.84 20.71 3.42
C ARG A 62 -2.00 21.20 2.54
N GLY A 63 -3.15 20.53 2.56
CA GLY A 63 -4.33 20.91 1.78
C GLY A 63 -4.26 20.57 0.29
N PHE A 64 -3.39 19.65 -0.13
CA PHE A 64 -3.30 19.23 -1.53
C PHE A 64 -4.43 18.30 -1.96
N PHE A 65 -4.97 17.51 -1.02
CA PHE A 65 -6.13 16.65 -1.23
C PHE A 65 -6.78 16.29 0.11
N SER A 66 -8.04 15.84 0.07
CA SER A 66 -8.80 15.45 1.26
C SER A 66 -8.56 14.00 1.67
N GLU A 67 -9.00 13.62 2.88
CA GLU A 67 -8.97 12.24 3.34
C GLU A 67 -9.86 11.33 2.47
N GLU A 68 -11.01 11.82 2.00
CA GLU A 68 -11.88 11.06 1.10
C GLU A 68 -11.17 10.77 -0.23
N ARG A 69 -10.39 11.73 -0.74
CA ARG A 69 -9.56 11.52 -1.93
C ARG A 69 -8.46 10.49 -1.65
N LEU A 70 -7.85 10.51 -0.47
CA LEU A 70 -6.88 9.49 -0.07
C LEU A 70 -7.51 8.09 -0.04
N ASP A 71 -8.74 7.98 0.45
CA ASP A 71 -9.47 6.70 0.45
C ASP A 71 -9.73 6.18 -0.97
N GLU A 72 -10.07 7.05 -1.92
CA GLU A 72 -10.19 6.68 -3.34
C GLU A 72 -8.88 6.15 -3.92
N ILE A 73 -7.77 6.80 -3.59
CA ILE A 73 -6.42 6.39 -3.99
C ILE A 73 -6.12 5.00 -3.43
N HIS A 74 -6.38 4.77 -2.14
CA HIS A 74 -6.15 3.47 -1.51
C HIS A 74 -7.06 2.38 -2.09
N ARG A 75 -8.32 2.69 -2.42
CA ARG A 75 -9.22 1.75 -3.10
C ARG A 75 -8.66 1.32 -4.46
N GLU A 76 -8.13 2.26 -5.23
CA GLU A 76 -7.53 1.95 -6.53
C GLU A 76 -6.26 1.11 -6.39
N LEU A 77 -5.39 1.44 -5.43
CA LEU A 77 -4.21 0.62 -5.11
C LEU A 77 -4.61 -0.82 -4.78
N PHE A 78 -5.58 -1.02 -3.87
CA PHE A 78 -6.04 -2.36 -3.51
C PHE A 78 -6.72 -3.09 -4.66
N ARG A 79 -7.43 -2.37 -5.54
CA ARG A 79 -8.01 -2.96 -6.75
C ARG A 79 -6.92 -3.54 -7.66
N GLN A 80 -5.83 -2.80 -7.88
CA GLN A 80 -4.71 -3.27 -8.70
C GLN A 80 -3.94 -4.45 -8.05
N LEU A 81 -3.80 -4.46 -6.71
CA LEU A 81 -3.14 -5.57 -5.99
C LEU A 81 -3.96 -6.87 -5.93
N ARG A 82 -5.26 -6.81 -6.25
CA ARG A 82 -6.17 -7.96 -6.27
C ARG A 82 -6.39 -8.55 -7.66
N ALA A 83 -5.91 -7.88 -8.70
CA ALA A 83 -5.99 -8.32 -10.09
C ALA A 83 -4.94 -9.41 -10.36
#